data_AF-A0A813E3M7-F1
#
_entry.id   AF-A0A813E3M7-F1
#
_cell.length_a   1.000
_cell.length_b   1.000
_cell.length_c   1.000
_cell.angle_alpha   90.00
_cell.angle_beta   90.00
_cell.angle_gamma   90.00
#
_symmetry.space_group_name_H-M   'P 1'
#
loop_
_entity.id
_entity.type
_entity.pdbx_description
1 polymer ?
#
loop_
_entity_poly.entity_id
_entity_poly.type
_entity_poly.pdbx_seq_one_letter_code
_entity_poly.pdbx_strand_id
1 'polypeptide(L)'
;ALPATYVPSIRQHVASTMLASCMCPVVVEEESGKRRVLHVDPLAVRNLRSILGEELRTVEEKKHRILRRFKNIRKKLPKAHPRLAAERLEREIHDAQARALDQLIRPLPKSARRLTVFVEASPRMVQLSLVCKQLADELPVILKEAGISLVTLVAVGGGVCSQSTVQLPCAEGKKGSKVRQGGKDKGASDEAQLPELELAEVNTTEGVEATVDWLRRLSHAANSLGGVAPGGGRLRLAHALTRATTADALAGGGGAALLVACSPPSETEVCEALLRRSKMVMQIAGVLGSSPEDPEQSMEKLVNAAAPGSKLHLWFGKEYWMSFAAAREKQLEFMRAFNPRLHDDEGSAYDPDVVHQNRGFGEVISADILEIRLLERIMRECYVEEQRCEQELQCAGRVLARTLVDPEDVKAAMKQQQVVADHTEFLRTATLAFGDR
;
A
#
# COMPACT_ATOMS: atom_id res chain seq x y z
N ALA A 1 -43.60 -14.05 -5.02
CA ALA A 1 -43.37 -13.90 -3.57
C ALA A 1 -44.49 -13.03 -2.99
N LEU A 2 -45.32 -13.59 -2.11
CA LEU A 2 -46.52 -12.93 -1.56
C LEU A 2 -46.27 -12.42 -0.12
N PRO A 3 -46.96 -11.36 0.36
CA PRO A 3 -46.83 -10.87 1.73
C PRO A 3 -47.19 -11.95 2.78
N ALA A 4 -46.50 -11.96 3.93
CA ALA A 4 -46.73 -12.94 5.01
C ALA A 4 -48.16 -12.99 5.56
N THR A 5 -48.96 -11.94 5.35
CA THR A 5 -50.38 -11.90 5.71
C THR A 5 -51.24 -12.89 4.92
N TYR A 6 -50.78 -13.34 3.75
CA TYR A 6 -51.49 -14.33 2.91
C TYR A 6 -51.19 -15.79 3.31
N VAL A 7 -50.32 -16.03 4.28
CA VAL A 7 -49.89 -17.39 4.68
C VAL A 7 -51.05 -18.32 5.04
N PRO A 8 -52.06 -17.91 5.82
CA PRO A 8 -53.19 -18.80 6.15
C PRO A 8 -54.02 -19.17 4.92
N SER A 9 -54.32 -18.19 4.06
CA SER A 9 -55.14 -18.39 2.85
C SER A 9 -54.41 -19.23 1.80
N ILE A 10 -53.10 -19.06 1.66
CA ILE A 10 -52.29 -19.90 0.76
C ILE A 10 -52.11 -21.30 1.35
N ARG A 11 -51.88 -21.45 2.67
CA ARG A 11 -51.87 -22.78 3.32
C ARG A 11 -53.16 -23.53 3.05
N GLN A 12 -54.30 -22.86 3.15
CA GLN A 12 -55.61 -23.44 2.88
C GLN A 12 -55.80 -23.80 1.40
N HIS A 13 -55.33 -22.97 0.47
CA HIS A 13 -55.37 -23.24 -0.97
C HIS A 13 -54.41 -24.35 -1.42
N VAL A 14 -53.21 -24.40 -0.84
CA VAL A 14 -52.22 -25.44 -1.08
C VAL A 14 -52.69 -26.76 -0.48
N ALA A 15 -53.22 -26.77 0.75
CA ALA A 15 -53.81 -27.95 1.38
C ALA A 15 -55.03 -28.52 0.63
N SER A 16 -55.70 -27.71 -0.19
CA SER A 16 -56.83 -28.13 -1.04
C SER A 16 -56.43 -28.50 -2.48
N THR A 17 -55.15 -28.41 -2.84
CA THR A 17 -54.64 -28.75 -4.19
C THR A 17 -53.55 -29.83 -4.09
N MET A 18 -53.33 -30.61 -5.17
CA MET A 18 -52.21 -31.58 -5.26
C MET A 18 -50.82 -30.94 -5.11
N LEU A 19 -50.73 -29.61 -5.06
CA LEU A 19 -49.50 -28.88 -4.80
C LEU A 19 -49.02 -29.03 -3.34
N ALA A 20 -49.91 -29.34 -2.37
CA ALA A 20 -49.50 -29.63 -0.98
C ALA A 20 -48.56 -30.82 -0.87
N SER A 21 -48.71 -31.84 -1.72
CA SER A 21 -47.81 -32.99 -1.73
C SER A 21 -46.47 -32.71 -2.40
N CYS A 22 -46.33 -31.60 -3.14
CA CYS A 22 -45.17 -31.38 -4.02
C CYS A 22 -44.38 -30.10 -3.72
N MET A 23 -44.85 -29.26 -2.81
CA MET A 23 -44.28 -27.94 -2.55
C MET A 23 -44.20 -27.66 -1.06
N CYS A 24 -43.05 -27.18 -0.61
CA CYS A 24 -42.83 -26.77 0.76
C CYS A 24 -42.82 -25.23 0.88
N PRO A 25 -43.61 -24.63 1.79
CA PRO A 25 -43.60 -23.20 2.00
C PRO A 25 -42.34 -22.77 2.78
N VAL A 26 -41.53 -21.89 2.19
CA VAL A 26 -40.34 -21.27 2.79
C VAL A 26 -40.61 -19.78 2.98
N VAL A 27 -40.44 -19.26 4.21
CA VAL A 27 -40.52 -17.82 4.46
C VAL A 27 -39.15 -17.19 4.22
N VAL A 28 -39.11 -16.16 3.38
CA VAL A 28 -37.91 -15.38 3.06
C VAL A 28 -38.12 -13.95 3.53
N GLU A 29 -37.11 -13.36 4.15
CA GLU A 29 -37.14 -11.96 4.61
C GLU A 29 -36.34 -11.10 3.63
N GLU A 30 -36.96 -10.05 3.09
CA GLU A 30 -36.31 -9.10 2.19
C GLU A 30 -35.41 -8.12 2.95
N GLU A 31 -34.51 -7.42 2.26
CA GLU A 31 -33.66 -6.37 2.86
C GLU A 31 -34.48 -5.26 3.54
N SER A 32 -35.71 -5.05 3.10
CA SER A 32 -36.68 -4.12 3.73
C SER A 32 -37.29 -4.63 5.04
N GLY A 33 -36.90 -5.83 5.51
CA GLY A 33 -37.50 -6.52 6.67
C GLY A 33 -38.85 -7.18 6.37
N LYS A 34 -39.34 -7.08 5.11
CA LYS A 34 -40.63 -7.67 4.73
C LYS A 34 -40.50 -9.18 4.54
N ARG A 35 -41.32 -9.95 5.25
CA ARG A 35 -41.40 -11.40 5.08
C ARG A 35 -42.32 -11.78 3.92
N ARG A 36 -41.84 -12.64 3.04
CA ARG A 36 -42.58 -13.24 1.92
C ARG A 36 -42.53 -14.76 2.00
N VAL A 37 -43.52 -15.44 1.44
CA VAL A 37 -43.52 -16.91 1.35
C VAL A 37 -43.32 -17.36 -0.09
N LEU A 38 -42.40 -18.31 -0.27
CA LEU A 38 -42.11 -19.01 -1.51
C LEU A 38 -42.54 -20.47 -1.36
N HIS A 39 -43.10 -21.06 -2.40
CA HIS A 39 -43.39 -22.49 -2.44
C HIS A 39 -42.28 -23.12 -3.28
N VAL A 40 -41.53 -24.05 -2.68
CA VAL A 40 -40.30 -24.61 -3.25
C VAL A 40 -40.38 -26.12 -3.22
N ASP A 41 -39.86 -26.79 -4.23
CA ASP A 41 -39.78 -28.25 -4.26
C ASP A 41 -38.99 -28.80 -3.05
N PRO A 42 -39.57 -29.69 -2.22
CA PRO A 42 -38.88 -30.28 -1.07
C PRO A 42 -37.61 -31.05 -1.46
N LEU A 43 -37.53 -31.64 -2.65
CA LEU A 43 -36.32 -32.28 -3.15
C LEU A 43 -35.22 -31.26 -3.44
N ALA A 44 -35.57 -30.11 -4.01
CA ALA A 44 -34.64 -29.01 -4.23
C ALA A 44 -34.11 -28.45 -2.89
N VAL A 45 -34.98 -28.31 -1.87
CA VAL A 45 -34.58 -27.90 -0.51
C VAL A 45 -33.65 -28.94 0.12
N ARG A 46 -33.94 -30.24 -0.03
CA ARG A 46 -33.07 -31.32 0.47
C ARG A 46 -31.71 -31.33 -0.22
N ASN A 47 -31.67 -31.18 -1.54
CA ASN A 47 -30.42 -31.13 -2.30
C ASN A 47 -29.59 -29.92 -1.92
N LEU A 48 -30.21 -28.74 -1.79
CA LEU A 48 -29.54 -27.53 -1.31
C LEU A 48 -28.98 -27.71 0.11
N ARG A 49 -29.75 -28.32 1.02
CA ARG A 49 -29.26 -28.65 2.37
C ARG A 49 -28.07 -29.60 2.35
N SER A 50 -28.08 -30.58 1.46
CA SER A 50 -26.96 -31.52 1.27
C SER A 50 -25.71 -30.78 0.78
N ILE A 51 -25.84 -29.96 -0.26
CA ILE A 51 -24.74 -29.15 -0.82
C ILE A 51 -24.18 -28.20 0.24
N LEU A 52 -25.04 -27.44 0.94
CA LEU A 52 -24.62 -26.55 2.01
C LEU A 52 -23.95 -27.32 3.17
N GLY A 53 -24.43 -28.52 3.50
CA GLY A 53 -23.81 -29.39 4.50
C GLY A 53 -22.41 -29.87 4.11
N GLU A 54 -22.18 -30.18 2.84
CA GLU A 54 -20.87 -30.55 2.30
C GLU A 54 -19.91 -29.35 2.23
N GLU A 55 -20.40 -28.19 1.80
CA GLU A 55 -19.64 -26.94 1.80
C GLU A 55 -19.23 -26.55 3.23
N LEU A 56 -20.14 -26.64 4.20
CA LEU A 56 -19.85 -26.41 5.62
C LEU A 56 -18.73 -27.32 6.13
N ARG A 57 -18.80 -28.63 5.87
CA ARG A 57 -17.74 -29.58 6.24
C ARG A 57 -16.40 -29.21 5.60
N THR A 58 -16.42 -28.81 4.33
CA THR A 58 -15.21 -28.40 3.60
C THR A 58 -14.56 -27.16 4.24
N VAL A 59 -15.37 -26.19 4.65
CA VAL A 59 -14.91 -24.98 5.35
C VAL A 59 -14.38 -25.32 6.76
N GLU A 60 -15.05 -26.20 7.51
CA GLU A 60 -14.58 -26.69 8.81
C GLU A 60 -13.23 -27.42 8.70
N GLU A 61 -13.07 -28.27 7.69
CA GLU A 61 -11.81 -28.96 7.41
C GLU A 61 -10.69 -27.98 7.04
N LYS A 62 -11.00 -26.94 6.25
CA LYS A 62 -10.07 -25.87 5.91
C LYS A 62 -9.61 -25.12 7.18
N LYS A 63 -10.53 -24.74 8.06
CA LYS A 63 -10.21 -24.14 9.38
C LYS A 63 -9.30 -25.03 10.21
N HIS A 64 -9.63 -26.32 10.33
CA HIS A 64 -8.79 -27.28 11.05
C HIS A 64 -7.39 -27.46 10.44
N ARG A 65 -7.26 -27.37 9.12
CA ARG A 65 -5.97 -27.45 8.42
C ARG A 65 -5.11 -26.21 8.70
N ILE A 66 -5.70 -25.02 8.69
CA ILE A 66 -5.02 -23.75 9.02
C ILE A 66 -4.53 -23.79 10.47
N LEU A 67 -5.37 -24.19 11.43
CA LEU A 67 -4.98 -24.28 12.84
C LEU A 67 -3.89 -25.34 13.09
N ARG A 68 -3.91 -26.47 12.38
CA ARG A 68 -2.83 -27.46 12.43
C ARG A 68 -1.52 -26.91 11.86
N ARG A 69 -1.59 -26.20 10.73
CA ARG A 69 -0.43 -25.52 10.14
C ARG A 69 0.16 -24.50 11.12
N PHE A 70 -0.69 -23.71 11.80
CA PHE A 70 -0.28 -22.76 12.83
C PHE A 70 0.50 -23.44 13.96
N LYS A 71 -0.06 -24.52 14.54
CA LYS A 71 0.61 -25.29 15.61
C LYS A 71 1.93 -25.89 15.13
N ASN A 72 2.00 -26.38 13.89
CA ASN A 72 3.21 -26.98 13.33
C ASN A 72 4.30 -25.94 13.03
N ILE A 73 3.95 -24.77 12.50
CA ILE A 73 4.89 -23.66 12.31
C ILE A 73 5.47 -23.26 13.65
N ARG A 74 4.60 -23.04 14.66
CA ARG A 74 5.04 -22.66 16.01
C ARG A 74 5.98 -23.68 16.67
N LYS A 75 5.77 -24.97 16.43
CA LYS A 75 6.65 -26.05 16.94
C LYS A 75 7.98 -26.17 16.18
N LYS A 76 8.01 -25.78 14.90
CA LYS A 76 9.19 -25.87 14.03
C LYS A 76 10.06 -24.62 14.08
N LEU A 77 9.57 -23.51 14.66
CA LEU A 77 10.38 -22.32 14.90
C LEU A 77 11.56 -22.73 15.79
N PRO A 78 12.81 -22.58 15.30
CA PRO A 78 13.96 -22.65 16.18
C PRO A 78 13.72 -21.69 17.34
N LYS A 79 14.00 -22.10 18.58
CA LYS A 79 14.15 -21.11 19.65
C LYS A 79 15.28 -20.19 19.17
N ALA A 80 14.97 -18.92 18.91
CA ALA A 80 15.94 -17.97 18.37
C ALA A 80 17.20 -18.05 19.25
N HIS A 81 18.29 -18.56 18.70
CA HIS A 81 19.51 -18.73 19.47
C HIS A 81 20.02 -17.32 19.76
N PRO A 82 20.19 -16.91 21.04
CA PRO A 82 20.55 -15.53 21.38
C PRO A 82 21.79 -15.04 20.62
N ARG A 83 22.73 -15.95 20.34
CA ARG A 83 23.92 -15.69 19.53
C ARG A 83 23.62 -15.25 18.10
N LEU A 84 22.70 -15.92 17.40
CA LEU A 84 22.31 -15.55 16.04
C LEU A 84 21.57 -14.20 16.03
N ALA A 85 20.80 -13.91 17.07
CA ALA A 85 20.18 -12.59 17.25
C ALA A 85 21.24 -11.50 17.47
N ALA A 86 22.31 -11.78 18.23
CA ALA A 86 23.42 -10.86 18.44
C ALA A 86 24.17 -10.56 17.15
N GLU A 87 24.60 -11.61 16.43
CA GLU A 87 25.30 -11.50 15.14
C GLU A 87 24.45 -10.77 14.08
N ARG A 88 23.12 -10.89 14.16
CA ARG A 88 22.21 -10.12 13.31
C ARG A 88 22.17 -8.64 13.70
N LEU A 89 22.02 -8.32 14.98
CA LEU A 89 22.01 -6.93 15.45
C LEU A 89 23.34 -6.23 15.12
N GLU A 90 24.47 -6.91 15.29
CA GLU A 90 25.79 -6.40 14.91
C GLU A 90 25.87 -6.07 13.41
N ARG A 91 25.35 -6.96 12.55
CA ARG A 91 25.25 -6.68 11.11
C ARG A 91 24.32 -5.51 10.81
N GLU A 92 23.15 -5.42 11.45
CA GLU A 92 22.21 -4.31 11.27
C GLU A 92 22.83 -2.97 11.70
N ILE A 93 23.60 -2.95 12.79
CA ILE A 93 24.36 -1.77 13.25
C ILE A 93 25.40 -1.38 12.21
N HIS A 94 26.24 -2.32 11.78
CA HIS A 94 27.27 -2.09 10.78
C HIS A 94 26.69 -1.58 9.46
N ASP A 95 25.62 -2.20 8.96
CA ASP A 95 24.93 -1.78 7.74
C ASP A 95 24.32 -0.39 7.88
N ALA A 96 23.73 -0.07 9.02
CA ALA A 96 23.21 1.27 9.29
C ALA A 96 24.34 2.31 9.34
N GLN A 97 25.45 2.02 10.02
CA GLN A 97 26.62 2.90 10.04
C GLN A 97 27.20 3.12 8.63
N ALA A 98 27.25 2.08 7.80
CA ALA A 98 27.67 2.20 6.40
C ALA A 98 26.70 3.06 5.58
N ARG A 99 25.39 2.83 5.72
CA ARG A 99 24.33 3.61 5.05
C ARG A 99 24.21 5.04 5.57
N ALA A 100 24.72 5.35 6.75
CA ALA A 100 24.81 6.73 7.24
C ALA A 100 25.71 7.62 6.37
N LEU A 101 26.54 7.00 5.53
CA LEU A 101 27.38 7.66 4.52
C LEU A 101 26.74 7.66 3.12
N ASP A 102 25.54 7.13 2.95
CA ASP A 102 24.86 7.15 1.65
C ASP A 102 24.56 8.59 1.21
N GLN A 103 25.03 8.90 0.01
CA GLN A 103 24.74 10.15 -0.66
C GLN A 103 23.29 10.18 -1.15
N LEU A 104 22.69 11.36 -1.12
CA LEU A 104 21.35 11.59 -1.69
C LEU A 104 21.39 11.45 -3.21
N ILE A 105 22.47 11.91 -3.84
CA ILE A 105 22.64 11.90 -5.29
C ILE A 105 23.66 10.81 -5.65
N ARG A 106 23.29 9.92 -6.58
CA ARG A 106 24.23 8.89 -7.07
C ARG A 106 25.07 9.47 -8.23
N PRO A 107 26.25 8.90 -8.52
CA PRO A 107 27.08 9.36 -9.62
C PRO A 107 26.29 9.45 -10.94
N LEU A 108 26.32 10.63 -11.56
CA LEU A 108 25.62 10.89 -12.83
C LEU A 108 26.39 10.28 -14.02
N PRO A 109 25.72 9.96 -15.14
CA PRO A 109 26.40 9.53 -16.36
C PRO A 109 27.40 10.59 -16.83
N LYS A 110 28.65 10.19 -17.14
CA LYS A 110 29.69 11.11 -17.64
C LYS A 110 29.33 11.78 -18.98
N SER A 111 28.37 11.22 -19.71
CA SER A 111 27.82 11.79 -20.94
C SER A 111 26.86 12.95 -20.67
N ALA A 112 26.42 13.13 -19.43
CA ALA A 112 25.44 14.15 -19.10
C ALA A 112 26.04 15.55 -19.13
N ARG A 113 25.39 16.45 -19.85
CA ARG A 113 25.74 17.88 -19.92
C ARG A 113 24.77 18.77 -19.16
N ARG A 114 23.56 18.27 -18.92
CA ARG A 114 22.47 18.99 -18.27
C ARG A 114 21.88 18.11 -17.18
N LEU A 115 21.53 18.71 -16.05
CA LEU A 115 20.82 18.05 -14.96
C LEU A 115 19.53 18.83 -14.65
N THR A 116 18.39 18.14 -14.63
CA THR A 116 17.15 18.70 -14.06
C THR A 116 16.87 18.05 -12.72
N VAL A 117 16.73 18.84 -11.66
CA VAL A 117 16.43 18.37 -10.30
C VAL A 117 14.99 18.75 -9.95
N PHE A 118 14.16 17.75 -9.71
CA PHE A 118 12.79 17.89 -9.22
C PHE A 118 12.78 17.58 -7.72
N VAL A 119 12.34 18.53 -6.90
CA VAL A 119 12.24 18.36 -5.44
C VAL A 119 10.79 18.46 -5.03
N GLU A 120 10.26 17.42 -4.39
CA GLU A 120 8.93 17.46 -3.80
C GLU A 120 8.85 18.50 -2.66
N ALA A 121 8.07 19.56 -2.87
CA ALA A 121 7.80 20.65 -1.93
C ALA A 121 6.38 20.58 -1.35
N SER A 122 5.88 19.37 -1.11
CA SER A 122 4.55 19.14 -0.55
C SER A 122 4.59 19.07 0.98
N PRO A 123 3.45 19.25 1.68
CA PRO A 123 3.35 18.99 3.12
C PRO A 123 3.70 17.54 3.53
N ARG A 124 3.76 16.61 2.57
CA ARG A 124 4.17 15.22 2.83
C ARG A 124 5.68 15.09 3.02
N MET A 125 6.46 16.03 2.48
CA MET A 125 7.91 16.05 2.57
C MET A 125 8.39 16.62 3.92
N VAL A 126 8.18 15.85 4.99
CA VAL A 126 8.58 16.25 6.36
C VAL A 126 10.09 16.50 6.51
N GLN A 127 10.91 15.93 5.63
CA GLN A 127 12.37 16.10 5.62
C GLN A 127 12.88 17.12 4.59
N LEU A 128 12.03 18.03 4.07
CA LEU A 128 12.46 18.93 2.99
C LEU A 128 13.70 19.76 3.34
N SER A 129 13.78 20.26 4.57
CA SER A 129 14.94 21.04 5.04
C SER A 129 16.24 20.24 5.01
N LEU A 130 16.19 18.98 5.44
CA LEU A 130 17.31 18.04 5.41
C LEU A 130 17.71 17.70 3.96
N VAL A 131 16.72 17.46 3.09
CA VAL A 131 16.93 17.22 1.65
C VAL A 131 17.61 18.42 1.00
N CYS A 132 17.11 19.64 1.23
CA CYS A 132 17.69 20.85 0.65
C CYS A 132 19.13 21.09 1.11
N LYS A 133 19.41 20.86 2.39
CA LYS A 133 20.77 20.93 2.93
C LYS A 133 21.68 19.92 2.24
N GLN A 134 21.25 18.65 2.13
CA GLN A 134 22.06 17.62 1.50
C GLN A 134 22.30 17.90 0.02
N LEU A 135 21.29 18.36 -0.72
CA LEU A 135 21.44 18.78 -2.11
C LEU A 135 22.43 19.94 -2.25
N ALA A 136 22.39 20.92 -1.35
CA ALA A 136 23.31 22.06 -1.37
C ALA A 136 24.76 21.64 -1.12
N ASP A 137 24.97 20.63 -0.27
CA ASP A 137 26.30 20.08 0.04
C ASP A 137 26.83 19.18 -1.10
N GLU A 138 25.98 18.33 -1.70
CA GLU A 138 26.40 17.32 -2.68
C GLU A 138 26.43 17.80 -4.14
N LEU A 139 25.47 18.63 -4.57
CA LEU A 139 25.34 19.05 -5.97
C LEU A 139 26.62 19.68 -6.52
N PRO A 140 27.28 20.65 -5.85
CA PRO A 140 28.45 21.32 -6.42
C PRO A 140 29.58 20.34 -6.78
N VAL A 141 29.80 19.33 -5.92
CA VAL A 141 30.82 18.30 -6.13
C VAL A 141 30.45 17.42 -7.31
N ILE A 142 29.22 16.92 -7.34
CA ILE A 142 28.74 15.98 -8.36
C ILE A 142 28.65 16.64 -9.74
N LEU A 143 28.22 17.89 -9.81
CA LEU A 143 28.13 18.65 -11.05
C LEU A 143 29.52 18.86 -11.67
N LYS A 144 30.52 19.16 -10.83
CA LYS A 144 31.91 19.29 -11.25
C LYS A 144 32.49 17.95 -11.72
N GLU A 145 32.27 16.87 -10.98
CA GLU A 145 32.78 15.53 -11.33
C GLU A 145 32.15 14.97 -12.62
N ALA A 146 30.86 15.21 -12.83
CA ALA A 146 30.14 14.77 -14.02
C ALA A 146 30.35 15.69 -15.23
N GLY A 147 30.90 16.90 -15.04
CA GLY A 147 31.06 17.89 -16.11
C GLY A 147 29.72 18.42 -16.63
N ILE A 148 28.76 18.65 -15.72
CA ILE A 148 27.45 19.23 -16.00
C ILE A 148 27.61 20.75 -16.12
N SER A 149 27.21 21.31 -17.26
CA SER A 149 27.32 22.76 -17.52
C SER A 149 26.08 23.54 -17.14
N LEU A 150 24.91 22.89 -17.06
CA LEU A 150 23.64 23.55 -16.78
C LEU A 150 22.79 22.72 -15.83
N VAL A 151 22.26 23.39 -14.80
CA VAL A 151 21.29 22.82 -13.86
C VAL A 151 19.97 23.56 -13.95
N THR A 152 18.89 22.79 -13.87
CA THR A 152 17.52 23.29 -13.77
C THR A 152 16.90 22.77 -12.49
N LEU A 153 16.48 23.66 -11.60
CA LEU A 153 15.85 23.32 -10.32
C LEU A 153 14.34 23.53 -10.42
N VAL A 154 13.57 22.55 -10.00
CA VAL A 154 12.10 22.59 -10.05
C VAL A 154 11.52 22.10 -8.72
N ALA A 155 10.77 22.96 -8.04
CA ALA A 155 9.94 22.53 -6.92
C ALA A 155 8.64 21.92 -7.47
N VAL A 156 8.31 20.71 -7.02
CA VAL A 156 7.10 19.97 -7.44
C VAL A 156 6.21 19.70 -6.23
N GLY A 157 4.92 19.99 -6.31
CA GLY A 157 4.02 19.83 -5.16
C GLY A 157 3.76 21.16 -4.47
N GLY A 158 2.56 21.66 -4.67
CA GLY A 158 2.08 22.94 -4.18
C GLY A 158 0.74 23.20 -4.86
N GLY A 159 -0.32 23.47 -4.08
CA GLY A 159 -1.65 23.82 -4.62
C GLY A 159 -1.67 25.15 -5.37
N VAL A 160 -0.55 25.88 -5.35
CA VAL A 160 -0.39 27.20 -5.95
C VAL A 160 0.58 27.08 -7.12
N CYS A 161 0.11 26.51 -8.22
CA CYS A 161 0.79 26.65 -9.51
C CYS A 161 0.39 28.02 -10.07
N SER A 162 1.02 29.09 -9.58
CA SER A 162 1.00 30.39 -10.23
C SER A 162 1.79 30.25 -11.52
N GLN A 163 1.14 30.16 -12.67
CA GLN A 163 1.79 30.02 -13.98
C GLN A 163 2.76 31.20 -14.24
N SER A 164 4.03 31.07 -13.87
CA SER A 164 5.05 32.07 -14.21
C SER A 164 5.94 31.48 -15.29
N THR A 165 5.53 31.71 -16.55
CA THR A 165 6.34 31.33 -17.71
C THR A 165 7.46 32.35 -17.88
N VAL A 166 8.66 32.07 -17.38
CA VAL A 166 9.85 32.84 -17.75
C VAL A 166 10.24 32.43 -19.16
N GLN A 167 9.94 33.28 -20.14
CA GLN A 167 10.52 33.16 -21.48
C GLN A 167 12.02 33.44 -21.38
N LEU A 168 12.83 32.44 -21.69
CA LEU A 168 14.28 32.61 -21.89
C LEU A 168 14.50 33.55 -23.09
N PRO A 169 15.29 34.62 -22.97
CA PRO A 169 15.80 35.30 -24.14
C PRO A 169 16.74 34.34 -24.87
N CYS A 170 16.43 34.02 -26.13
CA CYS A 170 17.40 33.43 -27.03
C CYS A 170 18.61 34.36 -27.08
N ALA A 171 19.79 33.80 -26.82
CA ALA A 171 21.04 34.53 -26.81
C ALA A 171 21.35 35.06 -28.22
N GLU A 172 21.07 36.35 -28.44
CA GLU A 172 21.82 37.18 -29.37
C GLU A 172 22.18 38.48 -28.67
N GLY A 173 23.40 38.93 -28.93
CA GLY A 173 24.14 39.79 -28.01
C GLY A 173 23.69 41.25 -27.96
N LYS A 174 24.13 41.91 -26.89
CA LYS A 174 24.63 43.30 -26.76
C LYS A 174 24.06 44.05 -25.56
N LYS A 175 25.02 44.46 -24.73
CA LYS A 175 25.09 45.65 -23.87
C LYS A 175 23.83 46.52 -23.73
N GLY A 176 23.36 46.58 -22.48
CA GLY A 176 22.97 47.80 -21.80
C GLY A 176 21.50 48.22 -21.93
N SER A 177 20.75 48.16 -20.83
CA SER A 177 19.86 49.27 -20.45
C SER A 177 19.37 49.14 -19.00
N LYS A 178 19.43 50.27 -18.30
CA LYS A 178 19.04 50.47 -16.91
C LYS A 178 17.54 50.82 -16.91
N VAL A 179 16.67 49.89 -16.53
CA VAL A 179 15.23 50.16 -16.39
C VAL A 179 14.92 50.39 -14.90
N ARG A 180 14.58 51.64 -14.58
CA ARG A 180 13.90 52.03 -13.33
C ARG A 180 12.44 51.59 -13.42
N GLN A 181 11.95 50.80 -12.47
CA GLN A 181 10.52 50.68 -12.20
C GLN A 181 10.20 51.41 -10.89
N GLY A 182 9.33 52.42 -11.00
CA GLY A 182 8.76 53.17 -9.88
C GLY A 182 7.59 52.41 -9.27
N GLY A 183 7.56 52.41 -7.94
CA GLY A 183 6.61 51.67 -7.13
C GLY A 183 5.19 52.24 -7.14
N LYS A 184 4.25 51.33 -6.87
CA LYS A 184 2.91 51.66 -6.37
C LYS A 184 2.53 50.58 -5.36
N ASP A 185 2.79 50.87 -4.09
CA ASP A 185 2.45 50.02 -2.95
C ASP A 185 0.94 49.74 -2.91
N LYS A 186 0.57 48.49 -3.13
CA LYS A 186 -0.69 47.92 -2.65
C LYS A 186 -0.30 46.84 -1.65
N GLY A 187 -0.84 46.93 -0.44
CA GLY A 187 -0.53 46.05 0.69
C GLY A 187 -0.52 44.59 0.26
N ALA A 188 0.68 44.03 0.18
CA ALA A 188 0.91 42.63 -0.09
C ALA A 188 0.70 41.87 1.22
N SER A 189 -0.31 41.02 1.27
CA SER A 189 -0.21 39.81 2.06
C SER A 189 1.00 39.05 1.50
N ASP A 190 2.12 39.03 2.24
CA ASP A 190 3.32 38.24 1.95
C ASP A 190 2.97 36.73 2.05
N GLU A 191 2.13 36.25 1.14
CA GLU A 191 2.01 34.83 0.88
C GLU A 191 3.34 34.39 0.27
N ALA A 192 4.11 33.62 1.04
CA ALA A 192 5.38 33.06 0.61
C ALA A 192 5.17 32.20 -0.65
N GLN A 193 5.50 32.77 -1.82
CA GLN A 193 5.47 32.04 -3.09
C GLN A 193 6.64 31.06 -3.15
N LEU A 194 6.34 29.80 -3.47
CA LEU A 194 7.38 28.79 -3.71
C LEU A 194 8.17 29.15 -4.98
N PRO A 195 9.51 29.04 -4.97
CA PRO A 195 10.31 29.32 -6.14
C PRO A 195 10.07 28.22 -7.20
N GLU A 196 9.53 28.59 -8.36
CA GLU A 196 8.97 27.62 -9.32
C GLU A 196 10.03 26.99 -10.25
N LEU A 197 10.95 27.79 -10.79
CA LEU A 197 11.97 27.34 -11.75
C LEU A 197 13.18 28.27 -11.70
N GLU A 198 14.39 27.71 -11.56
CA GLU A 198 15.65 28.45 -11.68
C GLU A 198 16.63 27.72 -12.60
N LEU A 199 17.30 28.50 -13.46
CA LEU A 199 18.32 28.03 -14.40
C LEU A 199 19.66 28.63 -14.00
N ALA A 200 20.67 27.79 -13.79
CA ALA A 200 21.99 28.22 -13.36
C ALA A 200 23.10 27.58 -14.20
N GLU A 201 24.05 28.40 -14.65
CA GLU A 201 25.28 27.96 -15.30
C GLU A 201 26.31 27.56 -14.25
N VAL A 202 26.41 26.26 -13.96
CA VAL A 202 27.22 25.74 -12.84
C VAL A 202 28.73 25.73 -13.08
N ASN A 203 29.17 26.11 -14.28
CA ASN A 203 30.60 26.31 -14.56
C ASN A 203 31.15 27.58 -13.90
N THR A 204 30.29 28.39 -13.29
CA THR A 204 30.64 29.63 -12.58
C THR A 204 30.38 29.48 -11.09
N THR A 205 31.16 30.18 -10.26
CA THR A 205 30.90 30.26 -8.81
C THR A 205 29.52 30.85 -8.54
N GLU A 206 29.10 31.85 -9.32
CA GLU A 206 27.79 32.48 -9.24
C GLU A 206 26.63 31.49 -9.47
N GLY A 207 26.74 30.58 -10.45
CA GLY A 207 25.72 29.57 -10.71
C GLY A 207 25.60 28.51 -9.61
N VAL A 208 26.72 28.16 -8.97
CA VAL A 208 26.74 27.28 -7.79
C VAL A 208 26.08 27.98 -6.60
N GLU A 209 26.42 29.24 -6.34
CA GLU A 209 25.82 30.04 -5.27
C GLU A 209 24.32 30.24 -5.48
N ALA A 210 23.88 30.54 -6.70
CA ALA A 210 22.46 30.65 -7.06
C ALA A 210 21.70 29.34 -6.79
N THR A 211 22.29 28.20 -7.13
CA THR A 211 21.71 26.87 -6.86
C THR A 211 21.52 26.62 -5.36
N VAL A 212 22.55 26.92 -4.56
CA VAL A 212 22.51 26.77 -3.10
C VAL A 212 21.50 27.73 -2.48
N ASP A 213 21.44 28.96 -2.96
CA ASP A 213 20.51 29.98 -2.50
C ASP A 213 19.05 29.59 -2.80
N TRP A 214 18.77 29.01 -3.97
CA TRP A 214 17.44 28.49 -4.30
C TRP A 214 17.00 27.39 -3.34
N LEU A 215 17.89 26.43 -3.03
CA LEU A 215 17.60 25.35 -2.08
C LEU A 215 17.37 25.89 -0.66
N ARG A 216 18.12 26.92 -0.26
CA ARG A 216 17.91 27.59 1.03
C ARG A 216 16.55 28.29 1.07
N ARG A 217 16.16 29.01 0.01
CA ARG A 217 14.84 29.63 -0.12
C ARG A 217 13.71 28.60 -0.06
N LEU A 218 13.86 27.48 -0.76
CA LEU A 218 12.88 26.39 -0.75
C LEU A 218 12.68 25.82 0.66
N SER A 219 13.78 25.56 1.37
CA SER A 219 13.76 25.10 2.77
C SER A 219 13.04 26.10 3.69
N HIS A 220 13.34 27.40 3.57
CA HIS A 220 12.67 28.44 4.34
C HIS A 220 11.17 28.53 4.05
N ALA A 221 10.78 28.52 2.77
CA ALA A 221 9.38 28.59 2.36
C ALA A 221 8.55 27.42 2.91
N ALA A 222 9.09 26.20 2.92
CA ALA A 222 8.40 25.05 3.48
C ALA A 222 8.22 25.12 5.00
N ASN A 223 9.20 25.66 5.72
CA ASN A 223 9.05 25.88 7.17
C ASN A 223 7.98 26.94 7.48
N SER A 224 7.83 27.95 6.63
CA SER A 224 6.80 28.98 6.76
C SER A 224 5.38 28.48 6.46
N LEU A 225 5.23 27.39 5.70
CA LEU A 225 3.94 26.78 5.36
C LEU A 225 3.38 25.85 6.47
N GLY A 226 4.10 25.72 7.59
CA GLY A 226 3.74 24.90 8.76
C GLY A 226 2.46 25.37 9.44
N GLY A 227 1.30 25.01 8.89
CA GLY A 227 -0.01 25.34 9.44
C GLY A 227 -1.18 25.20 8.45
N VAL A 228 -0.91 25.14 7.14
CA VAL A 228 -1.97 24.91 6.17
C VAL A 228 -2.35 23.43 6.19
N ALA A 229 -3.64 23.17 6.45
CA ALA A 229 -4.19 21.81 6.47
C ALA A 229 -3.76 21.02 5.23
N PRO A 230 -3.54 19.70 5.34
CA PRO A 230 -3.13 18.85 4.21
C PRO A 230 -4.25 18.76 3.18
N GLY A 231 -4.44 19.80 2.38
CA GLY A 231 -5.12 19.70 1.11
C GLY A 231 -4.34 18.68 0.30
N GLY A 232 -5.04 17.68 -0.25
CA GLY A 232 -4.49 16.51 -0.94
C GLY A 232 -3.76 16.84 -2.25
N GLY A 233 -2.76 17.71 -2.17
CA GLY A 233 -1.90 18.16 -3.26
C GLY A 233 -1.11 17.00 -3.80
N ARG A 234 -1.67 16.40 -4.84
CA ARG A 234 -1.05 15.39 -5.69
C ARG A 234 0.14 16.00 -6.43
N LEU A 235 1.26 15.26 -6.52
CA LEU A 235 2.46 15.71 -7.23
C LEU A 235 2.18 15.81 -8.73
N ARG A 236 2.19 17.03 -9.29
CA ARG A 236 1.99 17.32 -10.73
C ARG A 236 3.32 17.30 -11.47
N LEU A 237 3.88 16.12 -11.61
CA LEU A 237 5.20 15.93 -12.21
C LEU A 237 5.18 16.00 -13.75
N ALA A 238 4.08 15.66 -14.41
CA ALA A 238 4.08 15.45 -15.86
C ALA A 238 4.42 16.71 -16.66
N HIS A 239 3.91 17.87 -16.22
CA HIS A 239 4.20 19.14 -16.89
C HIS A 239 5.70 19.51 -16.77
N ALA A 240 6.26 19.41 -15.56
CA ALA A 240 7.67 19.68 -15.31
C ALA A 240 8.57 18.72 -16.11
N LEU A 241 8.20 17.44 -16.15
CA LEU A 241 8.92 16.42 -16.89
C LEU A 241 8.84 16.65 -18.41
N THR A 242 7.69 17.07 -18.93
CA THR A 242 7.52 17.44 -20.34
C THR A 242 8.48 18.56 -20.74
N ARG A 243 8.62 19.59 -19.90
CA ARG A 243 9.57 20.68 -20.15
C ARG A 243 11.01 20.18 -20.16
N ALA A 244 11.37 19.33 -19.20
CA ALA A 244 12.71 18.78 -19.10
C ALA A 244 13.08 17.87 -20.29
N THR A 245 12.19 16.96 -20.68
CA THR A 245 12.43 16.07 -21.84
C THR A 245 12.46 16.83 -23.15
N THR A 246 11.65 17.87 -23.30
CA THR A 246 11.68 18.75 -24.49
C THR A 246 12.99 19.53 -24.55
N ALA A 247 13.41 20.14 -23.43
CA ALA A 247 14.67 20.87 -23.34
C ALA A 247 15.89 19.97 -23.60
N ASP A 248 15.84 18.72 -23.14
CA ASP A 248 16.85 17.70 -23.44
C ASP A 248 16.90 17.37 -24.93
N ALA A 249 15.74 17.07 -25.54
CA ALA A 249 15.65 16.76 -26.96
C ALA A 249 16.18 17.90 -27.85
N LEU A 250 15.85 19.16 -27.50
CA LEU A 250 16.33 20.34 -28.23
C LEU A 250 17.84 20.57 -28.07
N ALA A 251 18.44 20.10 -26.99
CA ALA A 251 19.88 20.20 -26.74
C ALA A 251 20.71 19.07 -27.39
N GLY A 252 20.07 18.22 -28.20
CA GLY A 252 20.72 17.03 -28.79
C GLY A 252 20.70 15.79 -27.88
N GLY A 253 19.98 15.85 -26.77
CA GLY A 253 19.83 14.76 -25.80
C GLY A 253 21.00 14.64 -24.82
N GLY A 254 20.96 13.57 -24.03
CA GLY A 254 22.03 13.22 -23.09
C GLY A 254 21.91 13.90 -21.73
N GLY A 255 20.83 14.59 -21.43
CA GLY A 255 20.52 15.10 -20.10
C GLY A 255 20.24 14.00 -19.09
N ALA A 256 20.33 14.38 -17.82
CA ALA A 256 19.93 13.57 -16.68
C ALA A 256 18.84 14.28 -15.87
N ALA A 257 18.01 13.50 -15.18
CA ALA A 257 17.05 13.98 -14.23
C ALA A 257 17.27 13.35 -12.85
N LEU A 258 17.12 14.15 -11.80
CA LEU A 258 17.04 13.70 -10.42
C LEU A 258 15.64 14.04 -9.89
N LEU A 259 14.88 13.05 -9.43
CA LEU A 259 13.61 13.25 -8.72
C LEU A 259 13.80 12.90 -7.25
N VAL A 260 13.61 13.87 -6.36
CA VAL A 260 13.58 13.66 -4.91
C VAL A 260 12.14 13.78 -4.43
N ALA A 261 11.55 12.66 -4.01
CA ALA A 261 10.13 12.63 -3.64
C ALA A 261 9.85 11.59 -2.55
N CYS A 262 8.76 11.81 -1.83
CA CYS A 262 8.25 10.95 -0.76
C CYS A 262 6.80 10.49 -0.99
N SER A 263 6.17 10.94 -2.08
CA SER A 263 4.81 10.56 -2.44
C SER A 263 4.68 10.12 -3.90
N PRO A 264 3.68 9.27 -4.24
CA PRO A 264 3.50 8.81 -5.60
C PRO A 264 3.09 9.97 -6.53
N PRO A 265 3.66 10.05 -7.74
CA PRO A 265 3.22 11.01 -8.75
C PRO A 265 1.77 10.75 -9.14
N SER A 266 0.96 11.81 -9.14
CA SER A 266 -0.46 11.67 -9.50
C SER A 266 -0.70 11.34 -10.97
N GLU A 267 0.27 11.66 -11.81
CA GLU A 267 0.25 11.50 -13.25
C GLU A 267 1.26 10.43 -13.68
N THR A 268 1.38 9.35 -12.89
CA THR A 268 2.41 8.30 -13.10
C THR A 268 2.36 7.75 -14.53
N GLU A 269 1.17 7.45 -15.07
CA GLU A 269 1.01 6.94 -16.44
C GLU A 269 1.49 7.94 -17.51
N VAL A 270 1.21 9.23 -17.31
CA VAL A 270 1.65 10.29 -18.25
C VAL A 270 3.17 10.46 -18.17
N CYS A 271 3.73 10.47 -16.96
CA CYS A 271 5.17 10.54 -16.75
C CYS A 271 5.88 9.34 -17.38
N GLU A 272 5.31 8.14 -17.23
CA GLU A 272 5.80 6.91 -17.83
C GLU A 272 5.82 7.00 -19.36
N ALA A 273 4.74 7.46 -19.98
CA ALA A 273 4.66 7.65 -21.43
C ALA A 273 5.68 8.67 -21.95
N LEU A 274 5.94 9.74 -21.19
CA LEU A 274 6.97 10.74 -21.51
C LEU A 274 8.38 10.15 -21.42
N LEU A 275 8.67 9.36 -20.37
CA LEU A 275 9.98 8.76 -20.15
C LEU A 275 10.32 7.71 -21.20
N ARG A 276 9.36 6.87 -21.61
CA ARG A 276 9.56 5.87 -22.67
C ARG A 276 10.01 6.47 -24.01
N ARG A 277 9.63 7.72 -24.27
CA ARG A 277 9.99 8.45 -25.50
C ARG A 277 11.28 9.25 -25.36
N SER A 278 11.81 9.37 -24.14
CA SER A 278 13.00 10.14 -23.82
C SER A 278 14.24 9.25 -23.71
N LYS A 279 15.41 9.82 -24.03
CA LYS A 279 16.71 9.19 -23.76
C LYS A 279 17.34 9.68 -22.44
N MET A 280 16.60 10.48 -21.68
CA MET A 280 17.04 11.06 -20.42
C MET A 280 17.18 9.96 -19.35
N VAL A 281 18.35 9.91 -18.72
CA VAL A 281 18.59 9.02 -17.57
C VAL A 281 17.96 9.63 -16.33
N MET A 282 17.19 8.83 -15.58
CA MET A 282 16.48 9.27 -14.40
C MET A 282 17.03 8.60 -13.13
N GLN A 283 17.46 9.41 -12.17
CA GLN A 283 17.69 8.98 -10.80
C GLN A 283 16.51 9.38 -9.95
N ILE A 284 15.97 8.44 -9.18
CA ILE A 284 14.88 8.71 -8.23
C ILE A 284 15.42 8.43 -6.83
N ALA A 285 15.45 9.47 -6.00
CA ALA A 285 15.71 9.38 -4.58
C ALA A 285 14.38 9.38 -3.83
N GLY A 286 13.95 8.21 -3.39
CA GLY A 286 12.81 8.06 -2.49
C GLY A 286 13.22 8.46 -1.08
N VAL A 287 12.54 9.44 -0.49
CA VAL A 287 12.87 9.95 0.85
C VAL A 287 11.74 9.73 1.84
N LEU A 288 12.07 9.68 3.13
CA LEU A 288 11.09 9.48 4.18
C LEU A 288 10.13 10.67 4.24
N GLY A 289 8.84 10.40 4.10
CA GLY A 289 7.77 11.39 4.17
C GLY A 289 6.55 10.88 4.94
N SER A 290 5.49 11.68 4.94
CA SER A 290 4.19 11.36 5.57
C SER A 290 3.13 10.95 4.54
N SER A 291 3.54 10.49 3.35
CA SER A 291 2.61 9.96 2.35
C SER A 291 1.87 8.73 2.89
N PRO A 292 0.53 8.69 2.83
CA PRO A 292 -0.24 7.51 3.24
C PRO A 292 -0.13 6.35 2.22
N GLU A 293 0.22 6.69 0.98
CA GLU A 293 0.44 5.74 -0.11
C GLU A 293 1.94 5.45 -0.24
N ASP A 294 2.26 4.17 -0.45
CA ASP A 294 3.62 3.73 -0.75
C ASP A 294 4.06 4.23 -2.15
N PRO A 295 5.06 5.11 -2.23
CA PRO A 295 5.51 5.66 -3.51
C PRO A 295 6.36 4.67 -4.32
N GLU A 296 6.89 3.60 -3.72
CA GLU A 296 7.93 2.75 -4.30
C GLU A 296 7.49 2.15 -5.65
N GLN A 297 6.30 1.56 -5.72
CA GLN A 297 5.78 0.95 -6.95
C GLN A 297 5.62 1.96 -8.10
N SER A 298 5.21 3.20 -7.77
CA SER A 298 5.03 4.25 -8.78
C SER A 298 6.38 4.77 -9.28
N MET A 299 7.34 4.94 -8.36
CA MET A 299 8.70 5.34 -8.70
C MET A 299 9.43 4.26 -9.52
N GLU A 300 9.26 2.99 -9.18
CA GLU A 300 9.84 1.87 -9.92
C GLU A 300 9.32 1.81 -11.35
N LYS A 301 8.02 2.05 -11.56
CA LYS A 301 7.44 2.19 -12.92
C LYS A 301 8.11 3.30 -13.72
N LEU A 302 8.38 4.46 -13.10
CA LEU A 302 9.08 5.56 -13.78
C LEU A 302 10.51 5.18 -14.15
N VAL A 303 11.25 4.51 -13.26
CA VAL A 303 12.61 4.04 -13.55
C VAL A 303 12.62 3.02 -14.69
N ASN A 304 11.69 2.07 -14.68
CA ASN A 304 11.56 1.05 -15.71
C ASN A 304 11.18 1.63 -17.09
N ALA A 305 10.50 2.79 -17.10
CA ALA A 305 10.14 3.50 -18.31
C ALA A 305 11.23 4.45 -18.82
N ALA A 306 12.17 4.85 -17.97
CA ALA A 306 13.25 5.77 -18.30
C ALA A 306 14.41 5.09 -19.06
N ALA A 307 15.38 5.89 -19.51
CA ALA A 307 16.50 5.37 -20.29
C ALA A 307 17.38 4.38 -19.48
N PRO A 308 18.12 3.47 -20.14
CA PRO A 308 19.05 2.57 -19.47
C PRO A 308 20.04 3.30 -18.56
N GLY A 309 20.27 2.76 -17.36
CA GLY A 309 21.08 3.40 -16.32
C GLY A 309 20.28 4.22 -15.32
N SER A 310 18.97 4.37 -15.54
CA SER A 310 18.04 4.92 -14.54
C SER A 310 17.95 4.02 -13.31
N LYS A 311 17.83 4.62 -12.11
CA LYS A 311 17.84 3.89 -10.83
C LYS A 311 16.92 4.53 -9.81
N LEU A 312 16.29 3.68 -9.01
CA LEU A 312 15.60 4.04 -7.77
C LEU A 312 16.54 3.71 -6.60
N HIS A 313 16.70 4.66 -5.68
CA HIS A 313 17.31 4.38 -4.38
C HIS A 313 16.55 5.10 -3.27
N LEU A 314 16.51 4.46 -2.11
CA LEU A 314 15.88 5.03 -0.92
C LEU A 314 16.94 5.73 -0.07
N TRP A 315 16.65 6.96 0.33
CA TRP A 315 17.54 7.79 1.13
C TRP A 315 16.83 8.27 2.40
N PHE A 316 17.41 7.95 3.55
CA PHE A 316 16.86 8.29 4.87
C PHE A 316 17.69 9.35 5.62
N GLY A 317 18.87 9.66 5.09
CA GLY A 317 19.82 10.59 5.70
C GLY A 317 20.64 9.99 6.83
N LYS A 318 21.77 10.65 7.14
CA LYS A 318 22.73 10.24 8.17
C LYS A 318 22.08 10.13 9.55
N GLU A 319 21.28 11.13 9.94
CA GLU A 319 20.68 11.21 11.28
C GLU A 319 19.74 10.04 11.58
N TYR A 320 18.95 9.62 10.59
CA TYR A 320 18.10 8.43 10.70
C TYR A 320 18.94 7.18 10.95
N TRP A 321 19.92 6.91 10.08
CA TRP A 321 20.73 5.70 10.16
C TRP A 321 21.56 5.63 11.44
N MET A 322 22.10 6.77 11.90
CA MET A 322 22.82 6.84 13.17
C MET A 322 21.89 6.61 14.36
N SER A 323 20.67 7.16 14.33
CA SER A 323 19.66 6.92 15.38
C SER A 323 19.22 5.46 15.40
N PHE A 324 19.05 4.84 14.23
CA PHE A 324 18.75 3.42 14.09
C PHE A 324 19.89 2.56 14.65
N ALA A 325 21.14 2.85 14.27
CA ALA A 325 22.32 2.14 14.79
C ALA A 325 22.40 2.24 16.31
N ALA A 326 22.28 3.44 16.89
CA ALA A 326 22.30 3.66 18.34
C ALA A 326 21.15 2.93 19.06
N ALA A 327 19.96 2.85 18.45
CA ALA A 327 18.86 2.07 19.00
C ALA A 327 19.17 0.56 19.00
N ARG A 328 19.79 0.03 17.94
CA ARG A 328 20.21 -1.37 17.87
C ARG A 328 21.39 -1.70 18.79
N GLU A 329 22.32 -0.77 18.99
CA GLU A 329 23.40 -0.89 19.98
C GLU A 329 22.85 -1.07 21.38
N LYS A 330 21.89 -0.22 21.80
CA LYS A 330 21.22 -0.38 23.11
C LYS A 330 20.50 -1.72 23.26
N GLN A 331 19.90 -2.23 22.19
CA GLN A 331 19.26 -3.54 22.19
C GLN A 331 20.27 -4.68 22.33
N LEU A 332 21.40 -4.58 21.63
CA LEU A 332 22.48 -5.54 21.71
C LEU A 332 23.12 -5.55 23.10
N GLU A 333 23.36 -4.38 23.69
CA GLU A 333 23.84 -4.22 25.08
C GLU A 333 22.88 -4.87 26.08
N PHE A 334 21.58 -4.59 25.95
CA PHE A 334 20.56 -5.21 26.78
C PHE A 334 20.57 -6.74 26.63
N MET A 335 20.59 -7.25 25.41
CA MET A 335 20.61 -8.69 25.18
C MET A 335 21.85 -9.38 25.76
N ARG A 336 23.02 -8.72 25.68
CA ARG A 336 24.27 -9.19 26.31
C ARG A 336 24.18 -9.15 27.84
N ALA A 337 23.59 -8.11 28.42
CA ALA A 337 23.42 -8.00 29.87
C ALA A 337 22.46 -9.05 30.46
N PHE A 338 21.40 -9.40 29.73
CA PHE A 338 20.37 -10.35 30.20
C PHE A 338 20.63 -11.81 29.80
N ASN A 339 21.55 -12.06 28.86
CA ASN A 339 22.04 -13.40 28.55
C ASN A 339 23.56 -13.47 28.78
N PRO A 340 24.04 -13.51 30.04
CA PRO A 340 25.47 -13.68 30.32
C PRO A 340 26.04 -14.98 29.69
N ARG A 341 25.17 -15.96 29.40
CA ARG A 341 25.48 -17.19 28.66
C ARG A 341 25.83 -16.98 27.17
N LEU A 342 25.80 -15.76 26.65
CA LEU A 342 26.33 -15.46 25.31
C LEU A 342 27.87 -15.58 25.25
N HIS A 343 28.54 -15.54 26.41
CA HIS A 343 30.01 -15.65 26.51
C HIS A 343 30.50 -17.02 26.98
N ASP A 344 29.63 -17.88 27.51
CA ASP A 344 30.02 -19.21 28.00
C ASP A 344 29.45 -20.31 27.11
N ASP A 345 30.33 -21.00 26.39
CA ASP A 345 30.03 -22.05 25.40
C ASP A 345 29.48 -23.36 26.02
N GLU A 346 29.17 -23.42 27.33
CA GLU A 346 28.82 -24.68 27.99
C GLU A 346 27.60 -24.59 28.94
N GLY A 347 26.45 -25.09 28.46
CA GLY A 347 25.68 -26.12 29.20
C GLY A 347 24.87 -25.75 30.45
N SER A 348 24.34 -24.53 30.61
CA SER A 348 23.49 -24.19 31.78
C SER A 348 22.01 -23.98 31.42
N ALA A 349 21.10 -24.57 32.22
CA ALA A 349 19.65 -24.67 31.99
C ALA A 349 18.92 -23.32 32.15
N TYR A 350 18.06 -22.96 31.19
CA TYR A 350 17.30 -21.70 31.11
C TYR A 350 16.20 -21.61 32.19
N ASP A 351 16.16 -20.51 32.95
CA ASP A 351 15.10 -20.20 33.92
C ASP A 351 14.14 -19.14 33.32
N PRO A 352 12.89 -19.51 32.98
CA PRO A 352 11.96 -18.63 32.27
C PRO A 352 11.31 -17.51 33.12
N ASP A 353 11.46 -17.50 34.45
CA ASP A 353 10.67 -16.59 35.31
C ASP A 353 11.22 -15.15 35.41
N VAL A 354 12.44 -14.87 34.96
CA VAL A 354 13.08 -13.55 35.07
C VAL A 354 12.59 -12.54 34.01
N VAL A 355 11.98 -13.00 32.91
CA VAL A 355 11.64 -12.16 31.76
C VAL A 355 10.33 -11.36 31.94
N HIS A 356 9.49 -11.70 32.93
CA HIS A 356 8.14 -11.15 33.03
C HIS A 356 7.99 -9.84 33.83
N GLN A 357 9.03 -9.34 34.50
CA GLN A 357 8.87 -8.21 35.43
C GLN A 357 9.11 -6.80 34.84
N ASN A 358 9.61 -6.64 33.61
CA ASN A 358 9.96 -5.31 33.06
C ASN A 358 9.19 -4.95 31.77
N ARG A 359 7.87 -4.76 31.88
CA ARG A 359 6.98 -4.23 30.80
C ARG A 359 6.93 -2.68 30.69
N GLY A 360 7.91 -1.97 31.23
CA GLY A 360 7.83 -0.52 31.44
C GLY A 360 8.43 0.41 30.39
N PHE A 361 9.23 -0.08 29.42
CA PHE A 361 9.91 0.80 28.47
C PHE A 361 9.64 0.43 27.01
N GLY A 362 9.38 1.48 26.23
CA GLY A 362 8.79 1.46 24.89
C GLY A 362 9.36 0.43 23.93
N GLU A 363 8.42 -0.24 23.25
CA GLU A 363 8.52 -1.14 22.10
C GLU A 363 9.92 -1.37 21.52
N VAL A 364 10.73 -2.12 22.27
CA VAL A 364 11.99 -2.70 21.81
C VAL A 364 11.64 -3.82 20.83
N ILE A 365 11.76 -3.57 19.52
CA ILE A 365 11.56 -4.59 18.48
C ILE A 365 12.75 -5.58 18.55
N SER A 366 12.64 -6.63 19.37
CA SER A 366 13.57 -7.77 19.36
C SER A 366 13.53 -8.47 18.00
N ALA A 367 14.55 -9.27 17.68
CA ALA A 367 14.52 -10.14 16.50
C ALA A 367 13.29 -11.09 16.53
N ASP A 368 12.85 -11.47 17.74
CA ASP A 368 11.57 -12.16 17.93
C ASP A 368 10.41 -11.29 17.48
N ILE A 369 10.42 -9.95 17.61
CA ILE A 369 9.32 -9.09 17.13
C ILE A 369 9.26 -9.01 15.60
N LEU A 370 10.36 -9.14 14.85
CA LEU A 370 10.27 -9.21 13.38
C LEU A 370 9.81 -10.59 12.89
N GLU A 371 10.27 -11.67 13.53
CA GLU A 371 9.71 -13.00 13.29
C GLU A 371 8.26 -13.09 13.78
N ILE A 372 7.92 -12.48 14.91
CA ILE A 372 6.57 -12.31 15.45
C ILE A 372 5.75 -11.40 14.55
N ARG A 373 6.30 -10.37 13.89
CA ARG A 373 5.57 -9.51 12.94
C ARG A 373 5.34 -10.19 11.60
N LEU A 374 6.30 -11.00 11.13
CA LEU A 374 6.12 -11.89 9.99
C LEU A 374 5.09 -12.98 10.32
N LEU A 375 5.19 -13.58 11.51
CA LEU A 375 4.20 -14.50 12.06
C LEU A 375 2.87 -13.80 12.28
N GLU A 376 2.83 -12.56 12.73
CA GLU A 376 1.63 -11.77 12.97
C GLU A 376 1.00 -11.42 11.63
N ARG A 377 1.77 -11.13 10.59
CA ARG A 377 1.28 -10.98 9.23
C ARG A 377 0.71 -12.29 8.70
N ILE A 378 1.45 -13.40 8.78
CA ILE A 378 0.97 -14.74 8.38
C ILE A 378 -0.27 -15.13 9.21
N MET A 379 -0.31 -14.77 10.49
CA MET A 379 -1.42 -15.00 11.40
C MET A 379 -2.60 -14.10 11.08
N ARG A 380 -2.39 -12.84 10.71
CA ARG A 380 -3.45 -11.90 10.27
C ARG A 380 -4.04 -12.38 8.96
N GLU A 381 -3.22 -12.83 8.01
CA GLU A 381 -3.68 -13.43 6.75
C GLU A 381 -4.48 -14.71 7.02
N CYS A 382 -3.98 -15.60 7.89
CA CYS A 382 -4.71 -16.81 8.31
C CYS A 382 -5.97 -16.49 9.14
N TYR A 383 -5.96 -15.42 9.94
CA TYR A 383 -7.09 -14.98 10.76
C TYR A 383 -8.17 -14.31 9.92
N VAL A 384 -7.80 -13.55 8.89
CA VAL A 384 -8.73 -13.02 7.89
C VAL A 384 -9.40 -14.18 7.14
N GLU A 385 -8.63 -15.20 6.76
CA GLU A 385 -9.20 -16.42 6.18
C GLU A 385 -10.10 -17.18 7.16
N GLU A 386 -9.72 -17.28 8.44
CA GLU A 386 -10.55 -17.89 9.49
C GLU A 386 -11.84 -17.11 9.70
N GLN A 387 -11.79 -15.78 9.80
CA GLN A 387 -12.96 -14.91 9.94
C GLN A 387 -13.89 -15.02 8.74
N ARG A 388 -13.34 -15.11 7.53
CA ARG A 388 -14.11 -15.35 6.32
C ARG A 388 -14.80 -16.72 6.37
N CYS A 389 -14.08 -17.77 6.79
CA CYS A 389 -14.67 -19.09 7.02
C CYS A 389 -15.77 -19.03 8.08
N GLU A 390 -15.57 -18.33 9.20
CA GLU A 390 -16.56 -18.17 10.27
C GLU A 390 -17.81 -17.42 9.78
N GLN A 391 -17.65 -16.38 8.97
CA GLN A 391 -18.76 -15.66 8.35
C GLN A 391 -19.52 -16.52 7.34
N GLU A 392 -18.81 -17.32 6.54
CA GLU A 392 -19.39 -18.31 5.63
C GLU A 392 -20.16 -19.39 6.41
N LEU A 393 -19.60 -19.92 7.50
CA LEU A 393 -20.27 -20.87 8.41
C LEU A 393 -21.51 -20.26 9.08
N GLN A 394 -21.42 -19.02 9.58
CA GLN A 394 -22.56 -18.32 10.16
C GLN A 394 -23.63 -17.98 9.12
N CYS A 395 -23.24 -17.69 7.88
CA CYS A 395 -24.18 -17.45 6.79
C CYS A 395 -24.89 -18.74 6.41
N ALA A 396 -24.14 -19.80 6.09
CA ALA A 396 -24.69 -21.11 5.74
C ALA A 396 -25.50 -21.71 6.89
N GLY A 397 -25.04 -21.60 8.13
CA GLY A 397 -25.78 -22.01 9.33
C GLY A 397 -27.07 -21.21 9.52
N ARG A 398 -27.07 -19.89 9.27
CA ARG A 398 -28.30 -19.08 9.27
C ARG A 398 -29.22 -19.43 8.11
N VAL A 399 -28.70 -19.73 6.92
CA VAL A 399 -29.50 -20.19 5.77
C VAL A 399 -30.17 -21.52 6.09
N LEU A 400 -29.43 -22.48 6.67
CA LEU A 400 -29.97 -23.75 7.12
C LEU A 400 -31.00 -23.57 8.24
N ALA A 401 -30.72 -22.74 9.26
CA ALA A 401 -31.67 -22.47 10.34
C ALA A 401 -32.91 -21.67 9.89
N ARG A 402 -32.78 -20.83 8.86
CA ARG A 402 -33.88 -20.04 8.27
C ARG A 402 -34.65 -20.78 7.19
N THR A 403 -34.15 -21.91 6.67
CA THR A 403 -35.03 -22.87 6.01
C THR A 403 -35.96 -23.45 7.08
N LEU A 404 -37.07 -22.74 7.33
CA LEU A 404 -38.11 -22.97 8.37
C LEU A 404 -38.86 -24.31 8.24
N VAL A 405 -38.32 -25.25 7.50
CA VAL A 405 -38.91 -26.56 7.29
C VAL A 405 -38.21 -27.52 8.23
N ASP A 406 -38.93 -28.01 9.22
CA ASP A 406 -38.38 -29.03 10.11
C ASP A 406 -37.91 -30.21 9.26
N PRO A 407 -36.71 -30.77 9.47
CA PRO A 407 -36.30 -32.01 8.79
C PRO A 407 -37.36 -33.12 8.87
N GLU A 408 -38.19 -33.15 9.91
CA GLU A 408 -39.34 -34.07 9.99
C GLU A 408 -40.49 -33.72 9.05
N ASP A 409 -40.75 -32.43 8.79
CA ASP A 409 -41.75 -31.98 7.81
C ASP A 409 -41.34 -32.33 6.37
N VAL A 410 -40.03 -32.23 6.05
CA VAL A 410 -39.50 -32.67 4.75
C VAL A 410 -39.68 -34.19 4.59
N LYS A 411 -39.39 -34.98 5.64
CA LYS A 411 -39.60 -36.44 5.62
C LYS A 411 -41.08 -36.80 5.48
N ALA A 412 -41.97 -36.08 6.17
CA ALA A 412 -43.41 -36.29 6.08
C ALA A 412 -43.95 -35.99 4.67
N ALA A 413 -43.51 -34.87 4.06
CA ALA A 413 -43.86 -34.53 2.69
C ALA A 413 -43.34 -35.57 1.68
N MET A 414 -42.11 -36.06 1.85
CA MET A 414 -41.56 -37.12 1.00
C MET A 414 -42.29 -38.46 1.15
N LYS A 415 -42.67 -38.85 2.38
CA LYS A 415 -43.51 -40.04 2.60
C LYS A 415 -44.86 -39.91 1.89
N GLN A 416 -45.46 -38.72 1.90
CA GLN A 416 -46.69 -38.46 1.13
C GLN A 416 -46.46 -38.52 -0.38
N GLN A 417 -45.34 -37.98 -0.90
CA GLN A 417 -44.98 -38.14 -2.32
C GLN A 417 -44.80 -39.60 -2.72
N GLN A 418 -44.19 -40.40 -1.85
CA GLN A 418 -43.96 -41.82 -2.11
C GLN A 418 -45.29 -42.59 -2.14
N VAL A 419 -46.21 -42.30 -1.21
CA VAL A 419 -47.57 -42.85 -1.23
C VAL A 419 -48.33 -42.40 -2.48
N VAL A 420 -48.20 -41.14 -2.91
CA VAL A 420 -48.83 -40.66 -4.15
C VAL A 420 -48.21 -41.36 -5.37
N ALA A 421 -46.90 -41.51 -5.44
CA ALA A 421 -46.22 -42.22 -6.52
C ALA A 421 -46.68 -43.68 -6.61
N ASP A 422 -46.70 -44.39 -5.48
CA ASP A 422 -47.18 -45.77 -5.37
C ASP A 422 -48.66 -45.87 -5.78
N HIS A 423 -49.49 -44.90 -5.39
CA HIS A 423 -50.90 -44.88 -5.75
C HIS A 423 -51.15 -44.53 -7.23
N THR A 424 -50.31 -43.68 -7.81
CA THR A 424 -50.34 -43.33 -9.24
C THR A 424 -49.86 -44.52 -10.07
N GLU A 425 -48.84 -45.24 -9.61
CA GLU A 425 -48.35 -46.48 -10.22
C GLU A 425 -49.40 -47.60 -10.10
N PHE A 426 -50.05 -47.73 -8.95
CA PHE A 426 -51.20 -48.63 -8.77
C PHE A 426 -52.35 -48.30 -9.73
N LEU A 427 -52.74 -47.02 -9.86
CA LEU A 427 -53.79 -46.59 -10.79
C LEU A 427 -53.38 -46.79 -12.25
N ARG A 428 -52.11 -46.55 -12.60
CA ARG A 428 -51.59 -46.81 -13.95
C ARG A 428 -51.62 -48.32 -14.27
N THR A 429 -51.27 -49.16 -13.29
CA THR A 429 -51.34 -50.62 -13.39
C THR A 429 -52.78 -51.11 -13.46
N ALA A 430 -53.70 -50.52 -12.69
CA ALA A 430 -55.13 -50.82 -12.76
C ALA A 430 -55.75 -50.36 -14.09
N THR A 431 -55.34 -49.20 -14.61
CA THR A 431 -55.82 -48.69 -15.91
C THR A 431 -55.30 -49.56 -17.06
N LEU A 432 -54.08 -50.09 -16.96
CA LEU A 432 -53.55 -51.08 -17.90
C LEU A 432 -54.22 -52.46 -17.76
N ALA A 433 -54.67 -52.83 -16.55
CA ALA A 433 -55.35 -54.10 -16.30
C ALA A 433 -56.85 -54.09 -16.65
N PHE A 434 -57.49 -52.92 -16.63
CA PHE A 434 -58.94 -52.76 -16.81
C PHE A 434 -59.33 -51.85 -17.99
N GLY A 435 -58.37 -51.30 -18.73
CA GLY A 435 -58.59 -50.33 -19.81
C GLY A 435 -59.10 -50.88 -21.15
N ASP A 436 -59.33 -52.19 -21.27
CA ASP A 436 -59.91 -52.84 -22.46
C ASP A 436 -61.35 -53.37 -22.21
N ARG A 437 -62.14 -52.68 -21.38
CA ARG A 437 -63.59 -52.96 -21.25
C ARG A 437 -64.45 -51.73 -21.42
#